data_AF-A0A6J6ZKA0-F1
#
_entry.id   AF-A0A6J6ZKA0-F1
#
_cell.length_a   1.000
_cell.length_b   1.000
_cell.length_c   1.000
_cell.angle_alpha   90.00
_cell.angle_beta   90.00
_cell.angle_gamma   90.00
#
_symmetry.space_group_name_H-M   'P 1'
#
loop_
_entity.id
_entity.type
_entity.pdbx_description
1 polymer ?
#
loop_
_entity_poly.entity_id
_entity_poly.type
_entity_poly.pdbx_seq_one_letter_code
_entity_poly.pdbx_strand_id
1 'polypeptide(L)'
;MKRTFLLLLSVGLLSGCGNSNEPASSPQVEVQTVVGTNGLLISIQSDNIRAAGYDANSMTMTVQFNNGYTYEYYGISAELWTSFVAAQPHPWSQVGYPRLVQAGVPYKRIR
;
A
#
# COMPACT_ATOMS: atom_id res chain seq x y z
N MET A 1 24.46 -35.95 36.86
CA MET A 1 25.39 -37.04 36.46
C MET A 1 26.41 -36.47 35.49
N LYS A 2 27.70 -36.53 35.85
CA LYS A 2 28.82 -36.07 35.03
C LYS A 2 29.28 -37.21 34.13
N ARG A 3 29.41 -36.98 32.82
CA ARG A 3 30.15 -37.87 31.92
C ARG A 3 31.05 -37.04 31.02
N THR A 4 32.27 -36.89 31.52
CA THR A 4 33.44 -36.46 30.77
C THR A 4 33.83 -37.60 29.83
N PHE A 5 34.00 -37.33 28.54
CA PHE A 5 34.84 -38.16 27.68
C PHE A 5 35.67 -37.29 26.75
N LEU A 6 36.93 -37.69 26.65
CA LEU A 6 38.08 -36.95 26.17
C LEU A 6 38.33 -37.23 24.68
N LEU A 7 38.72 -36.18 23.94
CA LEU A 7 39.81 -36.09 22.94
C LEU A 7 39.90 -37.06 21.75
N LEU A 8 39.90 -36.47 20.54
CA LEU A 8 40.73 -36.80 19.34
C LEU A 8 40.50 -35.65 18.33
N LEU A 9 41.30 -34.58 18.34
CA LEU A 9 42.55 -34.37 17.59
C LEU A 9 42.47 -34.70 16.08
N SER A 10 42.15 -33.69 15.28
CA SER A 10 42.64 -33.59 13.90
C SER A 10 42.81 -32.12 13.52
N VAL A 11 44.08 -31.76 13.36
CA VAL A 11 44.60 -30.47 12.94
C VAL A 11 44.20 -30.21 11.48
N GLY A 12 43.59 -29.05 11.24
CA GLY A 12 43.41 -28.48 9.91
C GLY A 12 43.77 -27.01 9.96
N LEU A 13 45.01 -26.70 9.57
CA LEU A 13 45.47 -25.33 9.31
C LEU A 13 44.84 -24.84 8.01
N LEU A 14 43.94 -23.87 8.09
CA LEU A 14 43.66 -22.97 6.98
C LEU A 14 43.64 -21.53 7.50
N SER A 15 44.65 -20.80 7.03
CA SER A 15 44.81 -19.36 7.17
C SER A 15 43.55 -18.63 6.69
N GLY A 16 42.94 -17.87 7.60
CA GLY A 16 41.88 -16.93 7.28
C GLY A 16 42.20 -15.57 7.88
N CYS A 17 42.97 -14.75 7.16
CA CYS A 17 42.98 -13.31 7.39
C CYS A 17 41.66 -12.75 6.84
N GLY A 18 40.62 -12.80 7.67
CA GLY A 18 39.32 -12.18 7.38
C GLY A 18 39.35 -10.73 7.83
N ASN A 19 39.64 -9.86 6.88
CA ASN A 19 39.59 -8.41 6.96
C ASN A 19 38.33 -7.92 7.69
N SER A 20 38.51 -7.02 8.66
CA SER A 20 37.42 -6.26 9.27
C SER A 20 36.73 -5.41 8.21
N ASN A 21 35.58 -5.85 7.73
CA ASN A 21 34.69 -5.00 6.95
C ASN A 21 33.63 -4.42 7.88
N GLU A 22 33.84 -3.14 8.21
CA GLU A 22 32.81 -2.18 8.59
C GLU A 22 31.57 -2.35 7.69
N PRO A 23 30.34 -2.31 8.24
CA PRO A 23 29.16 -2.22 7.41
C PRO A 23 29.18 -0.86 6.69
N ALA A 24 29.49 -0.89 5.41
CA ALA A 24 29.34 0.25 4.53
C ALA A 24 27.88 0.69 4.52
N SER A 25 27.62 1.93 4.94
CA SER A 25 26.38 2.64 4.71
C SER A 25 26.07 2.65 3.21
N SER A 26 25.22 1.74 2.78
CA SER A 26 24.52 1.89 1.50
C SER A 26 23.54 3.06 1.64
N PRO A 27 23.39 3.95 0.65
CA PRO A 27 22.26 4.87 0.62
C PRO A 27 20.98 4.03 0.62
N GLN A 28 20.29 4.02 1.75
CA GLN A 28 18.95 3.45 1.82
C GLN A 28 18.07 4.37 0.98
N VAL A 29 17.76 3.95 -0.25
CA VAL A 29 16.63 4.51 -0.99
C VAL A 29 15.41 4.13 -0.16
N GLU A 30 14.95 5.07 0.65
CA GLU A 30 13.73 4.97 1.43
C GLU A 30 12.59 4.74 0.43
N VAL A 31 12.17 3.48 0.27
CA VAL A 31 11.04 3.12 -0.59
C VAL A 31 9.79 3.70 0.08
N GLN A 32 9.46 4.94 -0.27
CA GLN A 32 8.20 5.55 0.14
C GLN A 32 7.09 4.74 -0.52
N THR A 33 6.44 3.87 0.23
CA THR A 33 5.18 3.23 -0.17
C THR A 33 4.14 4.33 -0.35
N VAL A 34 4.06 4.90 -1.55
CA VAL A 34 3.04 5.91 -1.87
C VAL A 34 1.69 5.20 -1.89
N VAL A 35 0.92 5.39 -0.83
CA VAL A 35 -0.46 4.89 -0.75
C VAL A 35 -1.35 5.84 -1.53
N GLY A 36 -2.13 5.31 -2.48
CA GLY A 36 -3.05 6.12 -3.29
C GLY A 36 -2.49 6.54 -4.64
N THR A 37 -2.97 7.69 -5.14
CA THR A 37 -2.60 8.26 -6.45
C THR A 37 -2.18 9.72 -6.35
N ASN A 38 -1.95 10.23 -5.13
CA ASN A 38 -1.74 11.66 -4.86
C ASN A 38 -2.86 12.55 -5.46
N GLY A 39 -4.10 12.04 -5.44
CA GLY A 39 -5.27 12.72 -6.00
C GLY A 39 -5.39 12.64 -7.52
N LEU A 40 -4.42 12.08 -8.24
CA LEU A 40 -4.53 11.88 -9.70
C LEU A 40 -5.62 10.86 -10.01
N LEU A 41 -6.48 11.17 -10.97
CA LEU A 41 -7.51 10.24 -11.43
C LEU A 41 -6.89 9.16 -12.33
N ILE A 42 -7.03 7.91 -11.90
CA ILE A 42 -6.69 6.72 -12.69
C ILE A 42 -7.97 6.09 -13.25
N SER A 43 -7.86 5.44 -14.40
CA SER A 43 -9.00 4.72 -14.99
C SER A 43 -9.43 3.56 -14.08
N ILE A 44 -10.75 3.38 -13.96
CA ILE A 44 -11.36 2.28 -13.22
C ILE A 44 -12.20 1.47 -14.22
N GLN A 45 -11.98 0.17 -14.27
CA GLN A 45 -12.84 -0.76 -14.99
C GLN A 45 -14.18 -0.84 -14.26
N SER A 46 -15.22 -0.24 -14.83
CA SER A 46 -16.58 -0.32 -14.30
C SER A 46 -17.61 0.20 -15.30
N ASP A 47 -18.82 -0.33 -15.23
CA ASP A 47 -19.95 0.15 -16.03
C ASP A 47 -20.50 1.50 -15.53
N ASN A 48 -20.16 1.92 -14.31
CA ASN A 48 -20.67 3.17 -13.72
C ASN A 48 -19.59 4.20 -13.37
N ILE A 49 -18.37 3.76 -13.07
CA ILE A 49 -17.24 4.64 -12.70
C ILE A 49 -16.27 4.71 -13.88
N ARG A 50 -15.89 5.93 -14.23
CA ARG A 50 -14.90 6.22 -15.28
C ARG A 50 -13.48 6.21 -14.72
N ALA A 51 -13.29 6.90 -13.59
CA ALA A 51 -11.99 7.10 -12.98
C ALA A 51 -12.14 7.39 -11.48
N ALA A 52 -11.09 7.12 -10.72
CA ALA A 52 -11.01 7.50 -9.32
C ALA A 52 -9.56 7.87 -8.93
N GLY A 53 -9.42 8.68 -7.88
CA GLY A 53 -8.12 9.06 -7.33
C GLY A 53 -8.21 9.18 -5.81
N TYR A 54 -7.07 9.02 -5.14
CA TYR A 54 -6.96 9.15 -3.70
C TYR A 54 -5.70 9.90 -3.32
N ASP A 55 -5.86 10.91 -2.47
CA ASP A 55 -4.78 11.59 -1.80
C ASP A 55 -4.77 11.20 -0.32
N ALA A 56 -3.73 10.47 0.09
CA ALA A 56 -3.57 10.00 1.46
C ALA A 56 -3.29 11.15 2.45
N ASN A 57 -2.70 12.26 2.00
CA ASN A 57 -2.37 13.39 2.88
C ASN A 57 -3.64 14.12 3.31
N SER A 58 -4.57 14.34 2.38
CA SER A 58 -5.86 14.98 2.66
C SER A 58 -6.97 13.97 2.98
N MET A 59 -6.70 12.66 2.89
CA MET A 59 -7.68 11.58 3.01
C MET A 59 -8.89 11.80 2.08
N THR A 60 -8.65 12.31 0.89
CA THR A 60 -9.69 12.66 -0.09
C THR A 60 -9.71 11.66 -1.21
N MET A 61 -10.88 11.07 -1.47
CA MET A 61 -11.11 10.21 -2.60
C MET A 61 -12.02 10.91 -3.61
N THR A 62 -11.56 11.04 -4.85
CA THR A 62 -12.33 11.61 -5.95
C THR A 62 -12.84 10.49 -6.85
N VAL A 63 -14.14 10.48 -7.15
CA VAL A 63 -14.79 9.49 -8.01
C VAL A 63 -15.47 10.21 -9.16
N GLN A 64 -15.08 9.87 -10.39
CA GLN A 64 -15.70 10.35 -11.61
C GLN A 64 -16.58 9.25 -12.20
N PHE A 65 -17.86 9.55 -12.40
CA PHE A 65 -18.85 8.64 -12.95
C PHE A 65 -18.96 8.78 -14.47
N ASN A 66 -19.47 7.73 -15.12
CA ASN A 66 -19.69 7.69 -16.57
C ASN A 66 -20.74 8.73 -17.03
N ASN A 67 -21.64 9.17 -16.14
CA ASN A 67 -22.61 10.23 -16.40
C ASN A 67 -22.03 11.66 -16.36
N GLY A 68 -20.72 11.80 -16.11
CA GLY A 68 -20.01 13.08 -16.08
C GLY A 68 -19.92 13.75 -14.71
N TYR A 69 -20.65 13.28 -13.70
CA TYR A 69 -20.53 13.83 -12.35
C TYR A 69 -19.24 13.38 -11.68
N THR A 70 -18.65 14.30 -10.91
CA THR A 70 -17.47 14.02 -10.11
C THR A 70 -17.70 14.43 -8.66
N TYR A 71 -17.40 13.51 -7.75
CA TYR A 71 -17.59 13.69 -6.32
C TYR A 71 -16.27 13.51 -5.57
N GLU A 72 -16.06 14.32 -4.55
CA GLU A 72 -15.04 14.12 -3.53
C GLU A 72 -15.68 13.56 -2.28
N TYR A 73 -15.03 12.57 -1.68
CA TYR A 73 -15.35 11.97 -0.39
C TYR A 73 -14.18 12.21 0.56
N TYR A 74 -14.48 12.64 1.79
CA TYR A 74 -13.46 13.08 2.74
C TYR A 74 -13.33 12.12 3.93
N GLY A 75 -12.14 12.09 4.54
CA GLY A 75 -11.85 11.20 5.67
C GLY A 75 -11.72 9.73 5.27
N ILE A 76 -11.34 9.47 4.02
CA ILE A 76 -11.21 8.12 3.48
C ILE A 76 -9.92 7.47 3.96
N SER A 77 -10.03 6.26 4.52
CA SER A 77 -8.87 5.46 4.89
C SER A 77 -8.20 4.85 3.66
N ALA A 78 -6.90 4.65 3.75
CA ALA A 78 -6.11 3.92 2.76
C ALA A 78 -6.65 2.52 2.45
N GLU A 79 -7.15 1.82 3.49
CA GLU A 79 -7.76 0.50 3.36
C GLU A 79 -9.05 0.55 2.52
N LEU A 80 -9.89 1.58 2.72
CA LEU A 80 -11.10 1.76 1.93
C LEU A 80 -10.75 2.03 0.47
N TRP A 81 -9.78 2.90 0.20
CA TRP A 81 -9.28 3.15 -1.15
C TRP A 81 -8.79 1.85 -1.81
N THR A 82 -7.95 1.09 -1.10
CA THR A 82 -7.39 -0.18 -1.60
C THR A 82 -8.50 -1.18 -1.91
N SER A 83 -9.49 -1.30 -1.01
CA SER A 83 -10.66 -2.16 -1.22
C SER A 83 -11.47 -1.74 -2.45
N PHE A 84 -11.65 -0.42 -2.64
CA PHE A 84 -12.39 0.10 -3.79
C PHE A 84 -11.68 -0.22 -5.11
N VAL A 85 -10.37 0.00 -5.21
CA VAL A 85 -9.63 -0.30 -6.44
C VAL A 85 -9.59 -1.81 -6.73
N ALA A 86 -9.49 -2.64 -5.68
CA ALA A 86 -9.48 -4.10 -5.81
C ALA A 86 -10.84 -4.70 -6.22
N ALA A 87 -11.95 -4.00 -5.95
CA ALA A 87 -13.30 -4.46 -6.24
C ALA A 87 -13.74 -4.27 -7.72
N GLN A 88 -12.79 -4.07 -8.64
CA GLN A 88 -13.09 -4.03 -10.06
C GLN A 88 -13.60 -5.39 -10.56
N PRO A 89 -14.60 -5.44 -11.45
CA PRO A 89 -15.18 -4.30 -12.20
C PRO A 89 -16.39 -3.62 -11.52
N HIS A 90 -16.73 -3.98 -10.28
CA HIS A 90 -17.93 -3.48 -9.58
C HIS A 90 -17.61 -2.67 -8.30
N PRO A 91 -16.66 -1.71 -8.34
CA PRO A 91 -16.18 -1.08 -7.12
C PRO A 91 -17.24 -0.17 -6.46
N TRP A 92 -18.17 0.36 -7.26
CA TRP A 92 -19.28 1.15 -6.72
C TRP A 92 -20.24 0.30 -5.87
N SER A 93 -20.79 -0.78 -6.41
CA SER A 93 -21.81 -1.56 -5.69
C SER A 93 -21.23 -2.37 -4.54
N GLN A 94 -19.97 -2.82 -4.64
CA GLN A 94 -19.33 -3.62 -3.59
C GLN A 94 -18.71 -2.77 -2.47
N VAL A 95 -18.21 -1.58 -2.78
CA VAL A 95 -17.46 -0.75 -1.82
C VAL A 95 -18.00 0.67 -1.76
N GLY A 96 -18.09 1.37 -2.90
CA GLY A 96 -18.45 2.78 -2.96
C GLY A 96 -19.79 3.10 -2.30
N TYR A 97 -20.88 2.52 -2.78
CA TYR A 97 -22.21 2.78 -2.24
C TYR A 97 -22.34 2.36 -0.76
N PRO A 98 -21.94 1.15 -0.34
CA PRO A 98 -22.08 0.75 1.07
C PRO A 98 -21.18 1.54 2.02
N ARG A 99 -19.91 1.78 1.65
CA ARG A 99 -18.91 2.34 2.57
C ARG A 99 -18.69 3.84 2.41
N LEU A 100 -19.18 4.48 1.35
CA LEU A 100 -19.17 5.94 1.19
C LEU A 100 -20.56 6.51 1.44
N VAL A 101 -21.57 6.04 0.73
CA VAL A 101 -22.91 6.65 0.76
C VAL A 101 -23.72 6.15 1.97
N GLN A 102 -23.91 4.84 2.11
CA GLN A 102 -24.69 4.30 3.23
C GLN A 102 -24.01 4.53 4.58
N ALA A 103 -22.68 4.56 4.61
CA ALA A 103 -21.90 4.92 5.80
C ALA A 103 -21.96 6.42 6.16
N GLY A 104 -22.58 7.26 5.32
CA GLY A 104 -22.72 8.69 5.60
C GLY A 104 -21.41 9.47 5.53
N VAL A 105 -20.45 9.02 4.72
CA VAL A 105 -19.18 9.73 4.52
C VAL A 105 -19.47 11.13 3.95
N PRO A 106 -18.88 12.20 4.51
CA PRO A 106 -19.03 13.55 3.95
C PRO A 106 -18.55 13.61 2.51
N TYR A 107 -19.36 14.19 1.63
CA TYR A 107 -19.03 14.30 0.21
C TYR A 107 -19.50 15.61 -0.40
N LYS A 108 -18.86 16.00 -1.51
CA LYS A 108 -19.21 17.17 -2.30
C LYS A 108 -19.15 16.84 -3.78
N ARG A 109 -20.16 17.27 -4.54
CA ARG A 109 -20.08 17.27 -6.01
C ARG A 109 -19.22 18.46 -6.46
N ILE A 110 -18.21 18.18 -7.27
CA ILE A 110 -17.27 19.21 -7.78
C ILE A 110 -17.44 19.48 -9.27
N ARG A 111 -18.12 18.60 -10.01
CA ARG A 111 -18.46 18.77 -11.43
C ARG A 111 -19.75 18.04 -11.76
#